data_AF-A0A8D9F9T2-F1
#
_entry.id   AF-A0A8D9F9T2-F1
#
_cell.length_a   1.000
_cell.length_b   1.000
_cell.length_c   1.000
_cell.angle_alpha   90.00
_cell.angle_beta   90.00
_cell.angle_gamma   90.00
#
_symmetry.space_group_name_H-M   'P 1'
#
loop_
_entity.id
_entity.type
_entity.pdbx_description
1 polymer ?
#
loop_
_entity_poly.entity_id
_entity_poly.type
_entity_poly.pdbx_seq_one_letter_code
_entity_poly.pdbx_strand_id
1 'polypeptide(L)'
;MDSNSDNSNFIDKLAFKIDEHLQEIRIGLCTIALVALGYAVKSIKPFTKFSHIQQIPSSFIEKNIKLNGKVVDIISTQPPDTSSPQSTKISILVDHRPIFKAPFSKRSHPLSISLDSVAVTEQGLTTLSEIMLNRHVDFVLLAVDNESKMVSCIVYCQLPQLSLWRRLLSSPSNIAFHLVETGLASVTPSDSKLAVSNTLYRQYYQRLLRYEEEAERNGRGMWRKEEEEEDSKTNALSVWTRLGQWCRSRWKTS
;
A
#
# COMPACT_ATOMS: atom_id res chain seq x y z
N MET A 1 -34.39 45.07 43.83
CA MET A 1 -32.90 45.04 43.75
C MET A 1 -32.43 43.67 44.26
N ASP A 2 -33.10 42.58 43.88
CA ASP A 2 -33.14 41.35 44.72
C ASP A 2 -32.60 40.09 44.05
N SER A 3 -32.26 40.14 42.76
CA SER A 3 -31.77 38.98 42.01
C SER A 3 -30.30 38.60 42.31
N ASN A 4 -29.53 39.48 42.96
CA ASN A 4 -28.10 39.25 43.17
C ASN A 4 -27.78 38.46 44.45
N SER A 5 -28.60 38.58 45.51
CA SER A 5 -28.37 37.87 46.78
C SER A 5 -28.82 36.40 46.74
N ASP A 6 -29.87 36.10 45.98
CA ASP A 6 -30.38 34.73 45.85
C ASP A 6 -29.43 33.85 45.01
N ASN A 7 -28.82 34.44 43.99
CA ASN A 7 -27.82 33.76 43.16
C ASN A 7 -26.52 33.46 43.93
N SER A 8 -26.01 34.37 44.78
CA SER A 8 -24.84 34.07 45.62
C SER A 8 -25.13 32.94 46.60
N ASN A 9 -26.30 32.97 47.26
CA ASN A 9 -26.67 31.93 48.21
C ASN A 9 -26.83 30.55 47.55
N PHE A 10 -27.27 30.51 46.29
CA PHE A 10 -27.36 29.27 45.52
C PHE A 10 -25.99 28.76 45.08
N ILE A 11 -25.13 29.66 44.59
CA ILE A 11 -23.76 29.32 44.17
C ILE A 11 -22.93 28.84 45.36
N ASP A 12 -23.06 29.46 46.54
CA ASP A 12 -22.32 29.07 47.74
C ASP A 12 -22.81 27.71 48.28
N LYS A 13 -24.12 27.45 48.24
CA LYS A 13 -24.69 26.13 48.58
C LYS A 13 -24.26 25.04 47.59
N LEU A 14 -24.14 25.38 46.30
CA LEU A 14 -23.61 24.47 45.29
C LEU A 14 -22.11 24.23 45.49
N ALA A 15 -21.33 25.28 45.74
CA ALA A 15 -19.89 25.19 45.97
C ALA A 15 -19.59 24.33 47.20
N PHE A 16 -20.31 24.53 48.30
CA PHE A 16 -20.19 23.72 49.50
C PHE A 16 -20.53 22.24 49.23
N LYS A 17 -21.61 21.98 48.49
CA LYS A 17 -22.04 20.61 48.16
C LYS A 17 -21.12 19.92 47.14
N ILE A 18 -20.48 20.68 46.26
CA ILE A 18 -19.46 20.19 45.34
C ILE A 18 -18.17 19.88 46.10
N ASP A 19 -17.76 20.73 47.05
CA ASP A 19 -16.57 20.51 47.87
C ASP A 19 -16.73 19.30 48.81
N GLU A 20 -17.93 19.09 49.37
CA GLU A 20 -18.25 17.94 50.22
C GLU A 20 -18.15 16.59 49.45
N HIS A 21 -18.55 16.58 48.18
CA HIS A 21 -18.58 15.37 47.34
C HIS A 21 -17.51 15.36 46.23
N LEU A 22 -16.50 16.22 46.31
CA LEU A 22 -15.52 16.43 45.23
C LEU A 22 -14.80 15.13 44.84
N GLN A 23 -14.51 14.28 45.83
CA GLN A 23 -13.83 13.00 45.61
C GLN A 23 -14.74 11.99 44.88
N GLU A 24 -16.03 11.95 45.20
CA GLU A 24 -17.01 11.08 44.54
C GLU A 24 -17.25 11.51 43.09
N ILE A 25 -17.37 12.82 42.86
CA ILE A 25 -17.50 13.39 41.51
C ILE A 25 -16.26 13.07 40.67
N ARG A 26 -15.05 13.19 41.25
CA ARG A 26 -13.81 12.83 40.56
C ARG A 26 -13.77 11.35 40.17
N ILE A 27 -14.17 10.44 41.08
CA ILE A 27 -14.23 9.00 40.78
C ILE A 27 -15.27 8.72 39.69
N GLY A 28 -16.45 9.35 39.77
CA GLY A 28 -17.49 9.27 38.74
C GLY A 28 -16.98 9.72 37.36
N LEU A 29 -16.32 10.87 37.29
CA LEU A 29 -15.73 11.36 36.05
C LEU A 29 -14.62 10.44 35.53
N CYS A 30 -13.74 9.93 36.39
CA CYS A 30 -12.69 8.99 36.01
C CYS A 30 -13.26 7.68 35.45
N THR A 31 -14.32 7.14 36.06
CA THR A 31 -14.95 5.90 35.57
C THR A 31 -15.60 6.10 34.20
N ILE A 32 -16.34 7.20 34.00
CA ILE A 32 -16.92 7.55 32.69
C ILE A 32 -15.81 7.73 31.65
N ALA A 33 -14.73 8.44 31.99
CA ALA A 33 -13.59 8.63 31.10
C ALA A 33 -12.92 7.30 30.71
N LEU A 34 -12.74 6.38 31.65
CA LEU A 34 -12.19 5.04 31.38
C LEU A 34 -13.11 4.20 30.49
N VAL A 35 -14.42 4.26 30.71
CA VAL A 35 -15.40 3.55 29.86
C VAL A 35 -15.40 4.12 28.44
N ALA A 36 -15.41 5.44 28.28
CA ALA A 36 -15.34 6.10 26.99
C ALA A 36 -14.02 5.75 26.25
N LEU A 37 -12.90 5.76 26.96
CA LEU A 37 -11.61 5.36 26.42
C LEU A 37 -11.61 3.89 26.00
N GLY A 38 -12.14 2.99 26.83
CA GLY A 38 -12.26 1.57 26.50
C GLY A 38 -13.11 1.32 25.25
N TYR A 39 -14.21 2.05 25.10
CA TYR A 39 -15.06 1.99 23.90
C TYR A 39 -14.32 2.49 22.65
N ALA A 40 -13.59 3.61 22.77
CA ALA A 40 -12.77 4.14 21.68
C ALA A 40 -11.64 3.19 21.28
N VAL A 41 -10.94 2.58 22.24
CA VAL A 41 -9.91 1.58 21.97
C VAL A 41 -10.50 0.33 21.30
N LYS A 42 -11.70 -0.10 21.70
CA LYS A 42 -12.38 -1.24 21.07
C LYS A 42 -12.78 -0.96 19.61
N SER A 43 -13.18 0.26 19.28
CA SER A 43 -13.63 0.62 17.94
C SER A 43 -12.49 0.71 16.92
N ILE A 44 -11.30 1.18 17.33
CA ILE A 44 -10.11 1.27 16.45
C ILE A 44 -9.37 -0.07 16.29
N LYS A 45 -9.75 -1.11 17.05
CA LYS A 45 -9.15 -2.46 17.05
C LYS A 45 -7.61 -2.46 16.91
N PRO A 46 -6.86 -1.76 17.77
CA PRO A 46 -5.45 -1.45 17.50
C PRO A 46 -4.54 -2.66 17.75
N PHE A 47 -5.06 -3.71 18.37
CA PHE A 47 -4.37 -4.97 18.65
C PHE A 47 -4.78 -6.11 17.70
N THR A 48 -5.77 -5.92 16.80
CA THR A 48 -6.26 -7.03 15.98
C THR A 48 -5.38 -7.26 14.76
N LYS A 49 -4.89 -8.49 14.64
CA LYS A 49 -4.19 -8.95 13.45
C LYS A 49 -5.19 -9.61 12.49
N PHE A 50 -5.35 -9.03 11.30
CA PHE A 50 -6.21 -9.61 10.26
C PHE A 50 -5.47 -10.75 9.56
N SER A 51 -6.03 -11.95 9.64
CA SER A 51 -5.50 -13.16 8.97
C SER A 51 -6.41 -13.62 7.85
N HIS A 52 -7.71 -13.33 7.97
CA HIS A 52 -8.72 -13.64 6.97
C HIS A 52 -9.45 -12.38 6.56
N ILE A 53 -9.90 -12.38 5.32
CA ILE A 53 -10.62 -11.24 4.72
C ILE A 53 -11.91 -10.95 5.45
N GLN A 54 -12.64 -11.98 5.88
CA GLN A 54 -13.88 -11.85 6.65
C GLN A 54 -13.69 -11.15 8.00
N GLN A 55 -12.45 -11.06 8.51
CA GLN A 55 -12.16 -10.34 9.76
C GLN A 55 -12.05 -8.82 9.53
N ILE A 56 -11.85 -8.39 8.28
CA ILE A 56 -11.73 -6.99 7.91
C ILE A 56 -13.13 -6.37 7.90
N PRO A 57 -13.38 -5.32 8.73
CA PRO A 57 -14.66 -4.62 8.71
C PRO A 57 -14.91 -3.96 7.34
N SER A 58 -16.14 -3.98 6.84
CA SER A 58 -16.52 -3.24 5.62
C SER A 58 -16.22 -1.75 5.74
N SER A 59 -16.39 -1.18 6.94
CA SER A 59 -16.07 0.22 7.23
C SER A 59 -14.59 0.57 7.04
N PHE A 60 -13.67 -0.40 7.08
CA PHE A 60 -12.26 -0.16 6.77
C PHE A 60 -12.03 0.00 5.26
N ILE A 61 -12.79 -0.72 4.45
CA ILE A 61 -12.75 -0.63 2.99
C ILE A 61 -13.38 0.69 2.55
N GLU A 62 -14.57 1.00 3.07
CA GLU A 62 -15.29 2.24 2.78
C GLU A 62 -14.49 3.49 3.14
N LYS A 63 -13.71 3.45 4.23
CA LYS A 63 -12.87 4.56 4.69
C LYS A 63 -11.45 4.54 4.12
N ASN A 64 -11.12 3.59 3.24
CA ASN A 64 -9.78 3.39 2.70
C ASN A 64 -8.70 3.38 3.79
N ILE A 65 -8.93 2.59 4.84
CA ILE A 65 -7.98 2.48 5.95
C ILE A 65 -6.68 1.86 5.43
N LYS A 66 -5.57 2.54 5.75
CA LYS A 66 -4.23 2.04 5.51
C LYS A 66 -3.87 1.03 6.59
N LEU A 67 -3.54 -0.18 6.17
CA LEU A 67 -2.97 -1.23 7.01
C LEU A 67 -1.48 -1.39 6.69
N ASN A 68 -0.76 -2.06 7.58
CA ASN A 68 0.65 -2.37 7.36
C ASN A 68 0.96 -3.84 7.65
N GLY A 69 2.05 -4.31 7.09
CA GLY A 69 2.47 -5.69 7.26
C GLY A 69 3.86 -5.97 6.74
N LYS A 70 4.24 -7.24 6.78
CA LYS A 70 5.47 -7.75 6.18
C LYS A 70 5.09 -8.74 5.08
N VAL A 71 5.64 -8.59 3.89
CA VAL A 71 5.40 -9.54 2.80
C VAL A 71 6.14 -10.84 3.11
N VAL A 72 5.38 -11.93 3.14
CA VAL A 72 5.88 -13.29 3.40
C VAL A 72 6.20 -13.96 2.07
N ASP A 73 5.31 -13.82 1.10
CA ASP A 73 5.42 -14.52 -0.18
C ASP A 73 4.62 -13.80 -1.27
N ILE A 74 4.92 -14.10 -2.54
CA ILE A 74 4.23 -13.58 -3.72
C ILE A 74 3.93 -14.75 -4.64
N ILE A 75 2.65 -15.03 -4.85
CA ILE A 75 2.15 -16.15 -5.61
C ILE A 75 1.47 -15.63 -6.88
N SER A 76 1.88 -16.19 -8.01
CA SER A 76 1.18 -16.01 -9.28
C SER A 76 0.03 -17.02 -9.38
N THR A 77 -1.19 -16.53 -9.60
CA THR A 77 -2.34 -17.40 -9.84
C THR A 77 -2.82 -17.17 -11.26
N GLN A 78 -2.67 -18.17 -12.13
CA GLN A 78 -3.34 -18.16 -13.42
C GLN A 78 -4.79 -18.61 -13.23
N PRO A 79 -5.78 -17.86 -13.74
CA PRO A 79 -7.15 -18.31 -13.76
C PRO A 79 -7.26 -19.62 -14.57
N PRO A 80 -8.00 -20.63 -14.09
CA PRO A 80 -8.12 -21.93 -14.77
C PRO A 80 -8.82 -21.84 -16.14
N ASP A 81 -9.61 -20.80 -16.39
CA ASP A 81 -10.58 -20.77 -17.50
C ASP A 81 -10.33 -19.67 -18.56
N THR A 82 -9.18 -19.01 -18.58
CA THR A 82 -8.93 -17.93 -19.56
C THR A 82 -7.79 -18.27 -20.49
N SER A 83 -8.13 -18.62 -21.74
CA SER A 83 -7.22 -18.72 -22.90
C SER A 83 -6.65 -17.36 -23.35
N SER A 84 -6.44 -16.44 -22.41
CA SER A 84 -5.81 -15.14 -22.64
C SER A 84 -4.49 -15.11 -21.86
N PRO A 85 -3.33 -15.07 -22.53
CA PRO A 85 -2.02 -15.11 -21.90
C PRO A 85 -1.66 -13.87 -21.04
N GLN A 86 -2.59 -12.92 -20.84
CA GLN A 86 -2.29 -11.60 -20.26
C GLN A 86 -2.93 -11.29 -18.89
N SER A 87 -3.80 -12.13 -18.32
CA SER A 87 -4.44 -11.84 -17.02
C SER A 87 -3.88 -12.66 -15.85
N THR A 88 -2.56 -12.58 -15.63
CA THR A 88 -1.93 -13.20 -14.47
C THR A 88 -2.30 -12.41 -13.20
N LYS A 89 -3.13 -13.01 -12.33
CA LYS A 89 -3.52 -12.39 -11.07
C LYS A 89 -2.48 -12.67 -10.00
N ILE A 90 -1.86 -11.62 -9.49
CA ILE A 90 -0.85 -11.72 -8.44
C ILE A 90 -1.51 -11.67 -7.06
N SER A 91 -1.17 -12.66 -6.24
CA SER A 91 -1.49 -12.73 -4.83
C SER A 91 -0.25 -12.46 -3.98
N ILE A 92 -0.30 -11.40 -3.18
CA ILE A 92 0.75 -11.01 -2.25
C ILE A 92 0.32 -11.46 -0.86
N LEU A 93 1.09 -12.35 -0.24
CA LEU A 93 0.85 -12.83 1.12
C LEU A 93 1.52 -11.89 2.12
N VAL A 94 0.70 -11.21 2.92
CA VAL A 94 1.17 -10.20 3.89
C VAL A 94 0.86 -10.62 5.31
N ASP A 95 1.90 -10.73 6.13
CA ASP A 95 1.77 -10.84 7.57
C ASP A 95 1.40 -9.47 8.16
N HIS A 96 0.09 -9.24 8.33
CA HIS A 96 -0.44 -7.99 8.86
C HIS A 96 0.11 -7.71 10.27
N ARG A 97 0.53 -6.47 10.52
CA ARG A 97 0.98 -6.04 11.84
C ARG A 97 -0.07 -5.13 12.48
N PRO A 98 -0.65 -5.50 13.64
CA PRO A 98 -1.48 -4.56 14.38
C PRO A 98 -0.65 -3.38 14.86
N ILE A 99 -1.32 -2.25 15.13
CA ILE A 99 -0.69 -1.02 15.66
C ILE A 99 0.08 -1.33 16.95
N PHE A 100 -0.50 -2.16 17.81
CA PHE A 100 0.14 -2.65 19.02
C PHE A 100 0.21 -4.17 19.01
N LYS A 101 1.41 -4.72 19.27
CA LYS A 101 1.61 -6.16 19.39
C LYS A 101 1.05 -6.64 20.73
N ALA A 102 0.03 -7.48 20.69
CA ALA A 102 -0.42 -8.17 21.89
C ALA A 102 0.67 -9.17 22.35
N PRO A 103 0.99 -9.23 23.66
CA PRO A 103 2.05 -10.08 24.21
C PRO A 103 1.83 -11.59 23.99
N PHE A 104 0.58 -12.02 23.74
CA PHE A 104 0.19 -13.41 23.50
C PHE A 104 -0.41 -13.63 22.11
N SER A 105 -0.03 -12.80 21.13
CA SER A 105 -0.56 -12.93 19.77
C SER A 105 -0.18 -14.28 19.17
N LYS A 106 -1.18 -15.11 18.87
CA LYS A 106 -0.98 -16.42 18.23
C LYS A 106 -0.38 -16.23 16.84
N ARG A 107 0.39 -17.23 16.37
CA ARG A 107 0.77 -17.32 14.96
C ARG A 107 -0.52 -17.32 14.15
N SER A 108 -0.58 -16.47 13.14
CA SER A 108 -1.77 -16.28 12.33
C SER A 108 -1.38 -16.35 10.86
N HIS A 109 -2.33 -16.76 10.03
CA HIS A 109 -2.11 -16.93 8.61
C HIS A 109 -1.90 -15.57 7.92
N PRO A 110 -1.04 -15.51 6.88
CA PRO A 110 -0.84 -14.30 6.12
C PRO A 110 -2.11 -13.93 5.35
N LEU A 111 -2.37 -12.63 5.25
CA LEU A 111 -3.48 -12.07 4.49
C LEU A 111 -3.12 -12.01 3.01
N SER A 112 -4.02 -12.51 2.16
CA SER A 112 -3.88 -12.48 0.70
C SER A 112 -4.39 -11.14 0.15
N ILE A 113 -3.50 -10.34 -0.46
CA ILE A 113 -3.86 -9.07 -1.10
C ILE A 113 -3.45 -9.08 -2.57
N SER A 114 -4.15 -8.30 -3.40
CA SER A 114 -3.83 -8.12 -4.82
C SER A 114 -3.57 -6.64 -5.14
N LEU A 115 -2.72 -6.38 -6.13
CA LEU A 115 -2.55 -5.05 -6.69
C LEU A 115 -3.77 -4.71 -7.54
N ASP A 116 -4.42 -3.59 -7.25
CA ASP A 116 -5.60 -3.17 -7.98
C ASP A 116 -5.27 -2.48 -9.30
N SER A 117 -6.09 -2.74 -10.32
CA SER A 117 -6.07 -2.10 -11.64
C SER A 117 -4.78 -2.31 -12.45
N VAL A 118 -4.01 -3.38 -12.17
CA VAL A 118 -2.72 -3.64 -12.83
C VAL A 118 -2.54 -5.12 -13.15
N ALA A 119 -2.16 -5.41 -14.40
CA ALA A 119 -1.74 -6.72 -14.88
C ALA A 119 -0.22 -6.75 -15.00
N VAL A 120 0.43 -7.61 -14.23
CA VAL A 120 1.89 -7.63 -14.10
C VAL A 120 2.46 -8.73 -15.00
N THR A 121 3.55 -8.41 -15.70
CA THR A 121 4.27 -9.37 -16.55
C THR A 121 5.11 -10.34 -15.72
N GLU A 122 5.61 -11.42 -16.33
CA GLU A 122 6.49 -12.38 -15.64
C GLU A 122 7.78 -11.72 -15.12
N GLN A 123 8.37 -10.81 -15.90
CA GLN A 123 9.53 -10.00 -15.47
C GLN A 123 9.16 -9.06 -14.31
N GLY A 124 7.95 -8.47 -14.38
CA GLY A 124 7.40 -7.67 -13.30
C GLY A 124 7.23 -8.46 -12.01
N LEU A 125 6.83 -9.73 -12.07
CA LEU A 125 6.69 -10.58 -10.89
C LEU A 125 8.04 -10.86 -10.21
N THR A 126 9.08 -11.12 -10.98
CA THR A 126 10.45 -11.28 -10.45
C THR A 126 10.90 -10.00 -9.76
N THR A 127 10.74 -8.85 -10.42
CA THR A 127 11.10 -7.54 -9.87
C THR A 127 10.30 -7.20 -8.61
N LEU A 128 9.01 -7.53 -8.62
CA LEU A 128 8.12 -7.36 -7.47
C LEU A 128 8.61 -8.17 -6.27
N SER A 129 9.03 -9.41 -6.49
CA SER A 129 9.59 -10.27 -5.45
C SER A 129 10.86 -9.67 -4.84
N GLU A 130 11.78 -9.16 -5.64
CA GLU A 130 13.02 -8.53 -5.16
C GLU A 130 12.77 -7.26 -4.34
N ILE A 131 11.77 -6.47 -4.74
CA ILE A 131 11.40 -5.23 -4.07
C ILE A 131 10.68 -5.52 -2.75
N MET A 132 9.72 -6.45 -2.75
CA MET A 132 8.76 -6.57 -1.65
C MET A 132 9.05 -7.72 -0.69
N LEU A 133 9.68 -8.81 -1.13
CA LEU A 133 9.85 -10.00 -0.31
C LEU A 133 10.60 -9.67 0.98
N ASN A 134 10.07 -10.14 2.10
CA ASN A 134 10.57 -9.86 3.44
C ASN A 134 10.62 -8.39 3.85
N ARG A 135 9.96 -7.47 3.12
CA ARG A 135 9.92 -6.05 3.45
C ARG A 135 8.60 -5.60 4.06
N HIS A 136 8.66 -4.43 4.69
CA HIS A 136 7.49 -3.74 5.19
C HIS A 136 6.73 -3.05 4.07
N VAL A 137 5.42 -3.24 4.09
CA VAL A 137 4.49 -2.66 3.12
C VAL A 137 3.32 -2.04 3.85
N ASP A 138 2.91 -0.88 3.34
CA ASP A 138 1.66 -0.24 3.69
C ASP A 138 0.67 -0.53 2.55
N PHE A 139 -0.58 -0.86 2.87
CA PHE A 139 -1.58 -1.14 1.86
C PHE A 139 -2.93 -0.53 2.23
N VAL A 140 -3.56 0.12 1.26
CA VAL A 140 -4.86 0.77 1.39
C VAL A 140 -5.91 -0.14 0.80
N LEU A 141 -6.93 -0.47 1.60
CA LEU A 141 -8.01 -1.37 1.19
C LEU A 141 -8.95 -0.65 0.21
N LEU A 142 -9.26 -1.29 -0.92
CA LEU A 142 -10.18 -0.76 -1.93
C LEU A 142 -11.46 -1.60 -2.04
N ALA A 143 -11.31 -2.91 -2.21
CA ALA A 143 -12.43 -3.82 -2.38
C ALA A 143 -12.06 -5.25 -1.94
N VAL A 144 -13.08 -6.03 -1.60
CA VAL A 144 -12.93 -7.46 -1.33
C VAL A 144 -13.43 -8.23 -2.54
N ASP A 145 -12.57 -9.10 -3.05
CA ASP A 145 -12.95 -10.09 -4.04
C ASP A 145 -13.32 -11.39 -3.33
N ASN A 146 -14.62 -11.67 -3.32
CA ASN A 146 -15.18 -12.86 -2.68
C ASN A 146 -14.85 -14.15 -3.43
N GLU A 147 -14.65 -14.10 -4.76
CA GLU A 147 -14.39 -15.26 -5.58
C GLU A 147 -12.95 -15.75 -5.37
N SER A 148 -12.00 -14.83 -5.48
CA SER A 148 -10.58 -15.16 -5.32
C SER A 148 -10.14 -15.24 -3.85
N LYS A 149 -11.00 -14.85 -2.90
CA LYS A 149 -10.65 -14.64 -1.49
C LYS A 149 -9.40 -13.79 -1.37
N MET A 150 -9.39 -12.65 -2.08
CA MET A 150 -8.30 -11.67 -2.06
C MET A 150 -8.85 -10.27 -1.76
N VAL A 151 -8.01 -9.41 -1.20
CA VAL A 151 -8.36 -7.99 -1.01
C VAL A 151 -7.62 -7.15 -2.02
N SER A 152 -8.36 -6.41 -2.84
CA SER A 152 -7.78 -5.47 -3.78
C SER A 152 -7.29 -4.23 -3.04
N CYS A 153 -6.02 -3.89 -3.25
CA CYS A 153 -5.34 -2.87 -2.47
C CYS A 153 -4.44 -1.96 -3.34
N ILE A 154 -4.22 -0.73 -2.86
CA ILE A 154 -3.11 0.10 -3.29
C ILE A 154 -1.94 -0.18 -2.35
N VAL A 155 -0.79 -0.59 -2.89
CA VAL A 155 0.35 -1.04 -2.09
C VAL A 155 1.52 -0.08 -2.21
N TYR A 156 2.10 0.26 -1.06
CA TYR A 156 3.24 1.14 -0.91
C TYR A 156 4.40 0.39 -0.26
N CYS A 157 5.59 0.52 -0.85
CA CYS A 157 6.82 -0.05 -0.30
C CYS A 157 8.00 0.89 -0.50
N GLN A 158 9.00 0.77 0.38
CA GLN A 158 10.26 1.46 0.21
C GLN A 158 11.11 0.74 -0.84
N LEU A 159 11.35 1.41 -1.97
CA LEU A 159 12.19 0.87 -3.03
C LEU A 159 13.63 0.66 -2.53
N PRO A 160 14.31 -0.43 -2.94
CA PRO A 160 15.72 -0.59 -2.67
C PRO A 160 16.51 0.55 -3.31
N GLN A 161 17.18 1.36 -2.50
CA GLN A 161 18.08 2.41 -2.97
C GLN A 161 19.50 2.16 -2.50
N LEU A 162 20.47 2.43 -3.39
CA LEU A 162 21.90 2.29 -3.14
C LEU A 162 22.42 3.28 -2.08
N SER A 163 21.75 4.42 -1.91
CA SER A 163 22.15 5.45 -0.95
C SER A 163 21.34 5.35 0.35
N LEU A 164 22.04 5.16 1.47
CA LEU A 164 21.44 5.17 2.81
C LEU A 164 20.74 6.49 3.14
N TRP A 165 21.31 7.63 2.73
CA TRP A 165 20.72 8.96 2.93
C TRP A 165 19.42 9.13 2.15
N ARG A 166 19.39 8.72 0.88
CA ARG A 166 18.15 8.76 0.11
C ARG A 166 17.11 7.77 0.65
N ARG A 167 17.53 6.62 1.17
CA ARG A 167 16.62 5.67 1.83
C ARG A 167 15.95 6.26 3.08
N LEU A 168 16.67 7.06 3.88
CA LEU A 168 16.12 7.71 5.07
C LEU A 168 15.17 8.87 4.74
N LEU A 169 15.41 9.56 3.61
CA LEU A 169 14.62 10.72 3.17
C LEU A 169 13.49 10.37 2.20
N SER A 170 13.50 9.17 1.61
CA SER A 170 12.52 8.76 0.62
C SER A 170 11.23 8.31 1.29
N SER A 171 10.12 8.83 0.80
CA SER A 171 8.79 8.32 1.12
C SER A 171 8.55 6.96 0.45
N PRO A 172 7.68 6.11 1.02
CA PRO A 172 7.29 4.85 0.38
C PRO A 172 6.61 5.14 -0.96
N SER A 173 7.02 4.40 -1.99
CA SER A 173 6.49 4.57 -3.35
C SER A 173 5.32 3.64 -3.59
N ASN A 174 4.40 4.05 -4.45
CA ASN A 174 3.31 3.19 -4.91
C ASN A 174 3.88 2.16 -5.88
N ILE A 175 3.74 0.88 -5.54
CA ILE A 175 4.34 -0.22 -6.29
C ILE A 175 3.71 -0.38 -7.67
N ALA A 176 2.39 -0.18 -7.78
CA ALA A 176 1.68 -0.24 -9.05
C ALA A 176 2.19 0.83 -10.02
N PHE A 177 2.38 2.07 -9.55
CA PHE A 177 2.95 3.14 -10.36
C PHE A 177 4.36 2.81 -10.85
N HIS A 178 5.22 2.30 -9.96
CA HIS A 178 6.59 1.93 -10.32
C HIS A 178 6.64 0.83 -11.38
N LEU A 179 5.78 -0.21 -11.26
CA LEU A 179 5.73 -1.30 -12.24
C LEU A 179 5.24 -0.81 -13.60
N VAL A 180 4.19 0.03 -13.64
CA VAL A 180 3.66 0.57 -14.88
C VAL A 180 4.66 1.53 -15.54
N GLU A 181 5.25 2.44 -14.78
CA GLU A 181 6.25 3.40 -15.27
C GLU A 181 7.50 2.74 -15.87
N THR A 182 7.88 1.56 -15.37
CA THR A 182 9.00 0.76 -15.87
C THR A 182 8.62 -0.16 -17.02
N GLY A 183 7.33 -0.21 -17.40
CA GLY A 183 6.83 -1.12 -18.44
C GLY A 183 6.83 -2.59 -18.02
N LEU A 184 6.78 -2.86 -16.71
CA LEU A 184 6.70 -4.21 -16.14
C LEU A 184 5.27 -4.65 -15.84
N ALA A 185 4.31 -3.75 -16.04
CA ALA A 185 2.88 -4.01 -15.90
C ALA A 185 2.06 -3.07 -16.80
N SER A 186 0.85 -3.50 -17.14
CA SER A 186 -0.17 -2.70 -17.83
C SER A 186 -1.35 -2.42 -16.92
N VAL A 187 -2.14 -1.40 -17.25
CA VAL A 187 -3.33 -1.01 -16.50
C VAL A 187 -4.51 -1.85 -16.95
N THR A 188 -5.22 -2.46 -16.00
CA THR A 188 -6.45 -3.20 -16.31
C THR A 188 -7.66 -2.28 -16.23
N PRO A 189 -8.78 -2.61 -16.90
CA PRO A 189 -9.99 -1.80 -16.85
C PRO A 189 -10.44 -1.50 -15.41
N SER A 190 -10.74 -0.22 -15.12
CA SER A 190 -11.23 0.20 -13.80
C SER A 190 -12.57 -0.43 -13.45
N ASP A 191 -12.77 -0.73 -12.17
CA ASP A 191 -14.11 -1.01 -11.65
C ASP A 191 -14.92 0.30 -11.60
N SER A 192 -15.96 0.37 -12.43
CA SER A 192 -16.82 1.54 -12.54
C SER A 192 -17.54 1.91 -11.23
N LYS A 193 -17.88 0.92 -10.39
CA LYS A 193 -18.56 1.16 -9.10
C LYS A 193 -17.60 1.82 -8.11
N LEU A 194 -16.36 1.32 -8.05
CA LEU A 194 -15.31 1.93 -7.23
C LEU A 194 -14.96 3.33 -7.74
N ALA A 195 -14.86 3.52 -9.05
CA ALA A 195 -14.50 4.83 -9.64
C ALA A 195 -15.54 5.92 -9.36
N VAL A 196 -16.83 5.57 -9.29
CA VAL A 196 -17.91 6.52 -8.97
C VAL A 196 -17.92 6.87 -7.48
N SER A 197 -17.84 5.87 -6.61
CA SER A 197 -17.97 6.04 -5.16
C SER A 197 -16.72 6.62 -4.49
N ASN A 198 -15.54 6.40 -5.06
CA ASN A 198 -14.27 6.65 -4.38
C ASN A 198 -13.36 7.61 -5.16
N THR A 199 -13.24 8.84 -4.65
CA THR A 199 -12.38 9.89 -5.24
C THR A 199 -10.90 9.51 -5.20
N LEU A 200 -10.43 8.85 -4.13
CA LEU A 200 -9.04 8.39 -4.00
C LEU A 200 -8.73 7.40 -5.12
N TYR A 201 -9.59 6.40 -5.29
CA TYR A 201 -9.42 5.40 -6.35
C TYR A 201 -9.42 6.03 -7.74
N ARG A 202 -10.32 6.99 -8.01
CA ARG A 202 -10.35 7.71 -9.28
C ARG A 202 -9.03 8.43 -9.58
N GLN A 203 -8.48 9.13 -8.59
CA GLN A 203 -7.19 9.80 -8.74
C GLN A 203 -6.04 8.81 -8.94
N TYR A 204 -6.05 7.70 -8.20
CA TYR A 204 -5.09 6.61 -8.36
C TYR A 204 -5.12 6.04 -9.78
N TYR A 205 -6.30 5.70 -10.30
CA TYR A 205 -6.48 5.13 -11.63
C TYR A 205 -6.06 6.11 -12.74
N GLN A 206 -6.43 7.39 -12.62
CA GLN A 206 -5.98 8.42 -13.58
C GLN A 206 -4.46 8.57 -13.61
N ARG A 207 -3.77 8.39 -12.47
CA ARG A 207 -2.31 8.41 -12.43
C ARG A 207 -1.70 7.17 -13.06
N LEU A 208 -2.30 5.99 -12.85
CA LEU A 208 -1.87 4.77 -13.53
C LEU A 208 -1.88 4.94 -15.05
N LEU A 209 -2.98 5.45 -15.62
CA LEU A 209 -3.10 5.68 -17.06
C LEU A 209 -2.01 6.63 -17.60
N ARG A 210 -1.67 7.68 -16.85
CA ARG A 210 -0.59 8.60 -17.24
C ARG A 210 0.77 7.92 -17.26
N TYR A 211 1.06 7.07 -16.27
CA TYR A 211 2.32 6.32 -16.24
C TYR A 211 2.39 5.29 -17.36
N GLU A 212 1.26 4.67 -17.72
CA GLU A 212 1.18 3.74 -18.84
C GLU A 212 1.44 4.46 -20.17
N GLU A 213 0.75 5.57 -20.42
CA GLU A 213 0.97 6.41 -21.60
C GLU A 213 2.44 6.88 -21.70
N GLU A 214 3.05 7.25 -20.58
CA GLU A 214 4.47 7.62 -20.54
C GLU A 214 5.40 6.44 -20.82
N ALA A 215 5.11 5.25 -20.28
CA ALA A 215 5.91 4.06 -20.52
C ALA A 215 5.82 3.59 -21.98
N GLU A 216 4.62 3.69 -22.57
CA GLU A 216 4.37 3.39 -23.98
C GLU A 216 5.12 4.37 -24.89
N ARG A 217 4.96 5.68 -24.65
CA ARG A 217 5.66 6.73 -25.42
C ARG A 217 7.19 6.58 -25.35
N ASN A 218 7.71 6.14 -24.22
CA ASN A 218 9.14 5.97 -24.00
C ASN A 218 9.67 4.56 -24.39
N GLY A 219 8.82 3.66 -24.89
CA GLY A 219 9.22 2.31 -25.28
C GLY A 219 9.84 1.48 -24.15
N ARG A 220 9.34 1.62 -22.92
CA ARG A 220 9.90 0.96 -21.73
C ARG A 220 9.35 -0.45 -21.56
N GLY A 221 10.21 -1.38 -21.12
CA GLY A 221 9.81 -2.75 -20.77
C GLY A 221 9.03 -3.46 -21.89
N MET A 222 7.80 -3.87 -21.60
CA MET A 222 6.90 -4.53 -22.54
C MET A 222 6.48 -3.66 -23.75
N TRP A 223 6.70 -2.35 -23.71
CA TRP A 223 6.33 -1.41 -24.77
C TRP A 223 7.46 -1.16 -25.79
N ARG A 224 8.62 -1.82 -25.64
CA ARG A 224 9.73 -1.67 -26.58
C ARG A 224 9.36 -2.27 -27.94
N LYS A 225 9.57 -1.51 -29.02
CA LYS A 225 9.36 -1.99 -30.39
C LYS A 225 10.49 -2.94 -30.79
N GLU A 226 10.14 -4.06 -31.41
CA GLU A 226 11.09 -5.12 -31.81
C GLU A 226 12.19 -4.60 -32.77
N GLU A 227 11.87 -3.59 -33.58
CA GLU A 227 12.79 -2.98 -34.56
C GLU A 227 14.04 -2.32 -33.91
N GLU A 228 13.95 -1.83 -32.67
CA GLU A 228 15.09 -1.22 -31.96
C GLU A 228 16.03 -2.27 -31.33
N GLU A 229 15.58 -3.51 -31.20
CA GLU A 229 16.39 -4.59 -30.61
C GLU A 229 17.40 -5.18 -31.61
N GLU A 230 17.09 -5.12 -32.91
CA GLU A 230 18.06 -5.44 -33.97
C GLU A 230 19.07 -4.31 -34.16
N ASP A 231 18.63 -3.05 -34.19
CA ASP A 231 19.50 -1.89 -34.40
C ASP A 231 20.46 -1.61 -33.23
N SER A 232 20.07 -1.92 -31.99
CA SER A 232 20.96 -1.79 -30.84
C SER A 232 22.04 -2.88 -30.81
N LYS A 233 21.72 -4.11 -31.23
CA LYS A 233 22.70 -5.20 -31.36
C LYS A 233 23.68 -4.95 -32.51
N THR A 234 23.21 -4.48 -33.67
CA THR A 234 24.08 -4.13 -34.81
C THR A 234 24.97 -2.92 -34.51
N ASN A 235 24.46 -1.90 -33.81
CA ASN A 235 25.25 -0.75 -33.40
C ASN A 235 26.27 -1.09 -32.30
N ALA A 236 25.92 -1.92 -31.32
CA ALA A 236 26.89 -2.40 -30.33
C ALA A 236 28.03 -3.18 -31.00
N LEU A 237 27.70 -4.10 -31.92
CA LEU A 237 28.69 -4.85 -32.70
C LEU A 237 29.56 -3.92 -33.55
N SER A 238 28.99 -2.88 -34.17
CA SER A 238 29.76 -1.92 -34.97
C SER A 238 30.71 -1.05 -34.13
N VAL A 239 30.32 -0.67 -32.90
CA VAL A 239 31.15 0.09 -31.96
C VAL A 239 32.32 -0.76 -31.43
N TRP A 240 32.07 -2.02 -31.05
CA TRP A 240 33.14 -2.94 -30.64
C TRP A 240 34.11 -3.25 -31.78
N THR A 241 33.60 -3.34 -33.01
CA THR A 241 34.43 -3.53 -34.20
C THR A 241 35.32 -2.32 -34.46
N ARG A 242 34.79 -1.10 -34.30
CA ARG A 242 35.55 0.16 -34.41
C ARG A 242 36.60 0.32 -33.31
N LEU A 243 36.28 0.00 -32.06
CA LEU A 243 37.23 0.03 -30.95
C LEU A 243 38.32 -1.05 -31.11
N GLY A 244 37.96 -2.24 -31.56
CA GLY A 244 38.90 -3.32 -31.83
C GLY A 244 39.84 -3.03 -33.02
N GLN A 245 39.39 -2.25 -34.02
CA GLN A 245 40.26 -1.75 -35.09
C GLN A 245 41.20 -0.65 -34.60
N TRP A 246 40.71 0.28 -33.77
CA TRP A 246 41.51 1.34 -33.17
C TRP A 246 42.62 0.79 -32.25
N CYS A 247 42.33 -0.23 -31.43
CA CYS A 247 43.35 -0.88 -30.60
C CYS A 247 44.42 -1.59 -31.45
N ARG A 248 44.04 -2.20 -32.59
CA ARG A 248 44.98 -2.90 -33.48
C ARG A 248 45.87 -1.98 -34.30
N SER A 249 45.38 -0.79 -34.69
CA SER A 249 46.22 0.18 -35.42
C SER A 249 47.28 0.81 -34.53
N ARG A 250 47.03 0.90 -33.21
CA ARG A 250 47.95 1.49 -32.23
C ARG A 250 49.12 0.58 -31.84
N TRP A 251 49.05 -0.72 -32.12
CA TRP A 251 50.09 -1.70 -31.79
C TRP A 251 51.08 -2.00 -32.94
N LYS A 252 50.83 -1.50 -34.16
CA LYS A 252 51.70 -1.71 -35.33
C LYS A 252 52.73 -0.60 -35.56
N THR A 253 52.85 0.34 -34.62
CA THR A 253 53.74 1.52 -34.71
C THR A 253 54.78 1.58 -33.58
N SER A 254 55.18 0.44 -33.02
CA SER A 254 56.39 0.27 -32.20
C SER A 254 57.15 -0.94 -32.71
#